data_AF-A0A2M7K6A7-F1
#
_entry.id   AF-A0A2M7K6A7-F1
#
_cell.length_a   1.000
_cell.length_b   1.000
_cell.length_c   1.000
_cell.angle_alpha   90.00
_cell.angle_beta   90.00
_cell.angle_gamma   90.00
#
_symmetry.space_group_name_H-M   'P 1'
#
loop_
_entity.id
_entity.type
_entity.pdbx_description
1 polymer ?
#
loop_
_entity_poly.entity_id
_entity_poly.type
_entity_poly.pdbx_seq_one_letter_code
_entity_poly.pdbx_strand_id
1 'polypeptide(L)'
;LEYQLKNVINLYNDTAEFYWKFFDESNTSPIGHVKVEVVLPGEVSKEELKVFGHGPLDGKVSIQENSKIVYEVYRLSSGEMVEARILFPTSLVHKGHKIINENKFAEIMKEELGWAKKADREKNFNILGILLIPLIILLNIFLAIRLYFKYDKELKPEVEMDYYRELPQDITPAVLSKLMSIQGVGTKDIMATLMDLVRKKYLKIEEIQDRKKKDYKFILIESDTKNLKEHESYLIQWLLYSIGDGRSVTLKEIKDYAKSSRTQRSFVHNYNNWAKKVGQEFKKYNYFGESKEGLKTAVKVIFMELGAIFLLLVLGILFRVQWFIFIPLLFAAGFTGFGVIVYSALIRKKTQAGVNEYTKWSAFKRFLLHFSNMKDYEIPSIVVWEHYLVYAISLGVAEKVISKLKIILSNQDMSLSNSTYLFFMTDRSGRLNSSLFNSFDKVFSSAFANTSTKSSTGSGGGFSSGGGGGGGGGGGAGAF
;
A
#
# COMPACT_ATOMS: atom_id res chain seq x y z
N LEU A 1 47.33 42.79 2.65
CA LEU A 1 46.89 44.17 2.95
C LEU A 1 47.16 44.38 4.42
N GLU A 2 47.84 45.45 4.79
CA GLU A 2 48.14 45.79 6.19
C GLU A 2 47.54 47.16 6.48
N TYR A 3 46.86 47.29 7.60
CA TYR A 3 46.20 48.53 7.99
C TYR A 3 46.17 48.66 9.51
N GLN A 4 46.15 49.90 9.98
CA GLN A 4 46.08 50.22 11.40
C GLN A 4 44.69 50.73 11.75
N LEU A 5 44.00 50.02 12.64
CA LEU A 5 42.76 50.50 13.24
C LEU A 5 43.10 51.36 14.46
N LYS A 6 42.41 52.50 14.61
CA LYS A 6 42.58 53.40 15.75
C LYS A 6 41.39 53.29 16.70
N ASN A 7 41.66 53.35 18.01
CA ASN A 7 40.65 53.37 19.07
C ASN A 7 39.71 52.14 19.09
N VAL A 8 40.26 50.95 18.81
CA VAL A 8 39.50 49.68 18.81
C VAL A 8 39.36 49.05 20.19
N ILE A 9 40.13 49.53 21.17
CA ILE A 9 40.09 49.05 22.55
C ILE A 9 39.29 50.05 23.39
N ASN A 10 38.22 49.57 24.03
CA ASN A 10 37.55 50.29 25.10
C ASN A 10 38.28 49.98 26.41
N LEU A 11 38.76 51.01 27.09
CA LEU A 11 39.41 50.89 28.40
C LEU A 11 38.43 51.35 29.48
N TYR A 12 37.90 50.39 30.23
CA TYR A 12 37.06 50.62 31.40
C TYR A 12 37.91 50.66 32.68
N ASN A 13 37.29 51.02 33.80
CA ASN A 13 37.96 51.05 35.10
C ASN A 13 38.40 49.64 35.57
N ASP A 14 37.68 48.59 35.15
CA ASP A 14 37.82 47.22 35.64
C ASP A 14 38.22 46.19 34.56
N THR A 15 38.20 46.56 33.27
CA THR A 15 38.61 45.68 32.17
C THR A 15 38.96 46.48 30.90
N ALA A 16 39.84 45.94 30.06
CA ALA A 16 39.93 46.35 28.66
C ALA A 16 39.03 45.43 27.82
N GLU A 17 38.37 45.98 26.80
CA GLU A 17 37.50 45.25 25.87
C GLU A 17 37.99 45.48 24.43
N PHE A 18 38.30 44.39 23.73
CA PHE A 18 38.34 44.35 22.27
C PHE A 18 37.05 43.71 21.80
N TYR A 19 36.19 44.48 21.13
CA TYR A 19 34.93 43.98 20.58
C TYR A 19 34.83 44.34 19.10
N TRP A 20 34.96 43.35 18.23
CA TRP A 20 35.13 43.59 16.81
C TRP A 20 34.43 42.54 15.94
N LYS A 21 33.68 43.04 14.95
CA LYS A 21 33.02 42.23 13.93
C LYS A 21 33.88 42.20 12.67
N PHE A 22 34.46 41.03 12.37
CA PHE A 22 35.31 40.83 11.20
C PHE A 22 34.52 40.64 9.91
N PHE A 23 33.37 39.97 10.04
CA PHE A 23 32.41 39.76 8.96
C PHE A 23 31.01 40.02 9.48
N ASP A 24 30.15 40.57 8.64
CA ASP A 24 28.76 40.93 8.97
C ASP A 24 27.83 40.73 7.77
N GLU A 25 26.60 41.21 7.89
CA GLU A 25 25.56 41.10 6.85
C GLU A 25 25.95 41.74 5.50
N SER A 26 26.95 42.64 5.49
CA SER A 26 27.46 43.25 4.25
C SER A 26 28.35 42.31 3.42
N ASN A 27 28.84 41.22 4.02
CA ASN A 27 29.64 40.22 3.32
C ASN A 27 28.75 39.33 2.44
N THR A 28 28.65 39.66 1.16
CA THR A 28 27.79 38.94 0.20
C THR A 28 28.39 37.64 -0.33
N SER A 29 29.68 37.37 -0.08
CA SER A 29 30.38 36.21 -0.62
C SER A 29 30.59 35.11 0.44
N PRO A 30 30.24 33.84 0.17
CA PRO A 30 30.55 32.74 1.08
C PRO A 30 32.07 32.51 1.17
N ILE A 31 32.57 32.20 2.37
CA ILE A 31 34.00 31.98 2.64
C ILE A 31 34.22 30.54 3.10
N GLY A 32 35.10 29.81 2.41
CA GLY A 32 35.35 28.38 2.69
C GLY A 32 35.95 28.11 4.07
N HIS A 33 36.85 28.98 4.55
CA HIS A 33 37.48 28.89 5.85
C HIS A 33 37.89 30.27 6.33
N VAL A 34 37.46 30.64 7.54
CA VAL A 34 37.84 31.86 8.21
C VAL A 34 38.66 31.49 9.43
N LYS A 35 39.88 32.02 9.50
CA LYS A 35 40.76 31.91 10.67
C LYS A 35 41.20 33.30 11.08
N VAL A 36 40.78 33.73 12.27
CA VAL A 36 41.17 35.02 12.85
C VAL A 36 42.08 34.75 14.03
N GLU A 37 43.28 35.32 14.00
CA GLU A 37 44.26 35.22 15.06
C GLU A 37 44.43 36.59 15.72
N VAL A 38 44.09 36.69 17.00
CA VAL A 38 44.25 37.91 17.81
C VAL A 38 45.37 37.66 18.81
N VAL A 39 46.42 38.48 18.77
CA VAL A 39 47.56 38.39 19.69
C VAL A 39 47.55 39.61 20.60
N LEU A 40 47.47 39.38 21.91
CA LEU A 40 47.52 40.45 22.90
C LEU A 40 48.97 40.95 23.09
N PRO A 41 49.18 42.22 23.48
CA PRO A 41 50.51 42.82 23.62
C PRO A 41 51.35 42.25 24.78
N GLY A 42 50.76 41.40 25.63
CA GLY A 42 51.46 40.73 26.73
C GLY A 42 50.77 39.43 27.17
N GLU A 43 51.45 38.68 28.03
CA GLU A 43 50.91 37.46 28.61
C GLU A 43 49.79 37.76 29.62
N VAL A 44 48.70 37.00 29.54
CA VAL A 44 47.53 37.12 30.42
C VAL A 44 47.22 35.75 31.01
N SER A 45 46.92 35.73 32.31
CA SER A 45 46.41 34.53 32.99
C SER A 45 45.06 34.10 32.40
N LYS A 46 44.74 32.80 32.46
CA LYS A 46 43.44 32.31 31.95
C LYS A 46 42.26 32.84 32.77
N GLU A 47 42.51 33.22 34.02
CA GLU A 47 41.53 33.72 34.95
C GLU A 47 41.08 35.15 34.59
N GLU A 48 42.02 35.98 34.13
CA GLU A 48 41.80 37.40 33.78
C GLU A 48 41.42 37.60 32.30
N LEU A 49 41.63 36.60 31.45
CA LEU A 49 41.22 36.61 30.05
C LEU A 49 39.81 36.02 29.89
N LYS A 50 38.88 36.77 29.29
CA LYS A 50 37.57 36.25 28.85
C LYS A 50 37.45 36.42 27.36
N VAL A 51 37.08 35.34 26.67
CA VAL A 51 37.03 35.29 25.22
C VAL A 51 35.68 34.75 24.80
N PHE A 52 34.97 35.52 23.99
CA PHE A 52 33.69 35.19 23.41
C PHE A 52 33.78 35.33 21.89
N GLY A 53 33.05 34.46 21.19
CA GLY A 53 32.93 34.47 19.74
C GLY A 53 31.47 34.34 19.34
N HIS A 54 31.03 35.21 18.43
CA HIS A 54 29.67 35.24 17.93
C HIS A 54 29.69 34.99 16.42
N GLY A 55 28.92 34.01 15.97
CA GLY A 55 28.88 33.57 14.58
C GLY A 55 28.20 32.22 14.41
N PRO A 56 28.51 31.47 13.34
CA PRO A 56 27.93 30.15 13.09
C PRO A 56 28.13 29.16 14.25
N LEU A 57 27.16 28.25 14.42
CA LEU A 57 27.11 27.30 15.54
C LEU A 57 28.29 26.30 15.57
N ASP A 58 28.99 26.12 14.45
CA ASP A 58 30.16 25.25 14.32
C ASP A 58 31.50 26.00 14.47
N GLY A 59 31.46 27.31 14.73
CA GLY A 59 32.64 28.12 15.03
C GLY A 59 33.34 27.68 16.32
N LYS A 60 34.67 27.79 16.33
CA LYS A 60 35.52 27.42 17.47
C LYS A 60 36.35 28.61 17.92
N VAL A 61 36.51 28.71 19.24
CA VAL A 61 37.40 29.67 19.89
C VAL A 61 38.41 28.89 20.72
N SER A 62 39.69 29.18 20.53
CA SER A 62 40.77 28.56 21.30
C SER A 62 41.77 29.61 21.77
N ILE A 63 42.31 29.42 22.97
CA ILE A 63 43.38 30.23 23.54
C ILE A 63 44.65 29.37 23.45
N GLN A 64 45.62 29.83 22.66
CA GLN A 64 46.93 29.21 22.46
C GLN A 64 47.99 29.88 23.35
N GLU A 65 49.24 29.43 23.24
CA GLU A 65 50.38 30.05 23.94
C GLU A 65 50.53 31.54 23.58
N ASN A 66 51.17 32.31 24.47
CA ASN A 66 51.47 33.74 24.30
C ASN A 66 50.24 34.63 24.10
N SER A 67 49.13 34.36 24.80
CA SER A 67 47.87 35.13 24.69
C SER A 67 47.37 35.25 23.24
N LYS A 68 47.56 34.21 22.43
CA LYS A 68 47.04 34.13 21.06
C LYS A 68 45.66 33.49 21.08
N ILE A 69 44.64 34.25 20.71
CA ILE A 69 43.27 33.79 20.55
C ILE A 69 43.03 33.45 19.08
N VAL A 70 42.51 32.25 18.81
CA VAL A 70 42.17 31.81 17.47
C VAL A 70 40.68 31.52 17.38
N TYR A 71 40.03 32.25 16.48
CA TYR A 71 38.66 32.02 16.05
C TYR A 71 38.69 31.30 14.70
N GLU A 72 37.95 30.21 14.58
CA GLU A 72 37.94 29.37 13.38
C GLU A 72 36.51 29.00 13.00
N VAL A 73 36.13 29.26 11.75
CA VAL A 73 34.83 28.93 11.18
C VAL A 73 35.04 28.28 9.80
N TYR A 74 34.41 27.14 9.57
CA TYR A 74 34.41 26.49 8.26
C TYR A 74 33.10 26.80 7.55
N ARG A 75 33.18 27.17 6.26
CA ARG A 75 32.01 27.52 5.42
C ARG A 75 31.14 28.63 6.04
N LEU A 76 31.69 29.84 6.14
CA LEU A 76 30.90 31.02 6.48
C LEU A 76 29.99 31.37 5.30
N SER A 77 28.67 31.34 5.51
CA SER A 77 27.68 31.64 4.48
C SER A 77 27.62 33.15 4.20
N SER A 78 27.05 33.51 3.05
CA SER A 78 26.76 34.91 2.71
C SER A 78 25.88 35.56 3.79
N GLY A 79 26.28 36.73 4.26
CA GLY A 79 25.59 37.51 5.29
C GLY A 79 25.76 37.01 6.74
N GLU A 80 26.50 35.92 6.99
CA GLU A 80 26.79 35.47 8.35
C GLU A 80 27.90 36.29 9.00
N MET A 81 27.75 36.58 10.30
CA MET A 81 28.72 37.37 11.04
C MET A 81 29.78 36.50 11.72
N VAL A 82 30.99 37.07 11.89
CA VAL A 82 32.04 36.55 12.78
C VAL A 82 32.54 37.72 13.62
N GLU A 83 32.30 37.66 14.92
CA GLU A 83 32.60 38.71 15.87
C GLU A 83 33.35 38.14 17.07
N ALA A 84 34.39 38.85 17.50
CA ALA A 84 35.19 38.53 18.65
C ALA A 84 34.95 39.56 19.75
N ARG A 85 34.73 39.09 20.98
CA ARG A 85 34.76 39.92 22.18
C ARG A 85 35.78 39.36 23.15
N ILE A 86 36.75 40.17 23.53
CA ILE A 86 37.86 39.78 24.39
C ILE A 86 37.97 40.77 25.52
N LEU A 87 37.92 40.27 26.76
CA LEU A 87 38.16 41.04 27.97
C LEU A 87 39.52 40.65 28.53
N PHE A 88 40.35 41.65 28.85
CA PHE A 88 41.71 41.45 29.35
C PHE A 88 42.13 42.59 30.30
N PRO A 89 43.21 42.42 31.09
CA PRO A 89 43.64 43.43 32.05
C PRO A 89 43.93 44.80 31.44
N THR A 90 43.52 45.86 32.16
CA THR A 90 43.76 47.26 31.79
C THR A 90 45.25 47.61 31.70
N SER A 91 46.10 46.92 32.46
CA SER A 91 47.56 47.10 32.51
C SER A 91 48.26 46.85 31.17
N LEU A 92 47.65 46.08 30.26
CA LEU A 92 48.21 45.78 28.94
C LEU A 92 47.95 46.86 27.88
N VAL A 93 47.15 47.89 28.21
CA VAL A 93 46.74 48.92 27.25
C VAL A 93 47.52 50.21 27.49
N HIS A 94 48.59 50.42 26.71
CA HIS A 94 49.45 51.61 26.89
C HIS A 94 49.12 52.78 25.94
N LYS A 95 48.60 52.51 24.73
CA LYS A 95 48.29 53.51 23.70
C LYS A 95 47.10 53.07 22.84
N GLY A 96 46.43 54.00 22.15
CA GLY A 96 45.44 53.68 21.10
C GLY A 96 44.07 53.18 21.57
N HIS A 97 43.58 53.68 22.71
CA HIS A 97 42.34 53.25 23.35
C HIS A 97 41.36 54.40 23.56
N LYS A 98 40.08 54.04 23.75
CA LYS A 98 39.02 54.94 24.20
C LYS A 98 38.78 54.72 25.69
N ILE A 99 39.03 55.74 26.51
CA ILE A 99 38.79 55.68 27.96
C ILE A 99 37.30 55.88 28.23
N ILE A 100 36.71 55.00 29.04
CA ILE A 100 35.32 55.09 29.50
C ILE A 100 35.34 54.90 31.02
N ASN A 101 34.99 55.95 31.77
CA ASN A 101 35.10 55.99 33.24
C ASN A 101 33.96 55.24 33.95
N GLU A 102 33.79 53.96 33.64
CA GLU A 102 32.75 53.09 34.21
C GLU A 102 33.33 51.69 34.49
N ASN A 103 32.75 50.97 35.45
CA ASN A 103 33.00 49.54 35.60
C ASN A 103 32.05 48.77 34.67
N LYS A 104 32.58 47.91 33.79
CA LYS A 104 31.77 47.25 32.75
C LYS A 104 31.88 45.72 32.79
N PHE A 105 32.88 45.15 33.47
CA PHE A 105 33.15 43.72 33.43
C PHE A 105 31.91 42.87 33.81
N ALA A 106 31.25 43.18 34.93
CA ALA A 106 30.11 42.42 35.41
C ALA A 106 28.88 42.49 34.48
N GLU A 107 28.67 43.64 33.85
CA GLU A 107 27.57 43.84 32.90
C GLU A 107 27.78 43.03 31.62
N ILE A 108 29.00 43.07 31.07
CA ILE A 108 29.40 42.28 29.90
C ILE A 108 29.24 40.79 30.19
N MET A 109 29.74 40.32 31.33
CA MET A 109 29.60 38.92 31.73
C MET A 109 28.13 38.48 31.84
N LYS A 110 27.24 39.37 32.31
CA LYS A 110 25.80 39.10 32.39
C LYS A 110 25.14 39.01 31.01
N GLU A 111 25.55 39.88 30.09
CA GLU A 111 25.10 39.87 28.69
C GLU A 111 25.48 38.55 28.00
N GLU A 112 26.77 38.18 28.06
CA GLU A 112 27.31 36.96 27.45
C GLU A 112 26.66 35.69 28.03
N LEU A 113 26.46 35.65 29.36
CA LEU A 113 25.77 34.53 30.02
C LEU A 113 24.29 34.44 29.60
N GLY A 114 23.65 35.58 29.34
CA GLY A 114 22.29 35.65 28.80
C GLY A 114 22.20 35.04 27.39
N TRP A 115 23.15 35.39 26.52
CA TRP A 115 23.25 34.82 25.17
C TRP A 115 23.54 33.32 25.20
N ALA A 116 24.47 32.86 26.05
CA ALA A 116 24.78 31.45 26.22
C ALA A 116 23.54 30.64 26.65
N LYS A 117 22.80 31.11 27.67
CA LYS A 117 21.57 30.44 28.13
C LYS A 117 20.49 30.37 27.06
N LYS A 118 20.39 31.40 26.21
CA LYS A 118 19.43 31.42 25.10
C LYS A 118 19.82 30.41 24.02
N ALA A 119 21.09 30.37 23.64
CA ALA A 119 21.63 29.41 22.68
C ALA A 119 21.46 27.95 23.17
N ASP A 120 21.76 27.69 24.45
CA ASP A 120 21.54 26.37 25.07
C ASP A 120 20.07 25.94 25.04
N ARG A 121 19.16 26.88 25.33
CA ARG A 121 17.71 26.63 25.28
C ARG A 121 17.27 26.27 23.86
N GLU A 122 17.70 27.04 22.85
CA GLU A 122 17.39 26.77 21.43
C GLU A 122 17.92 25.40 21.00
N LYS A 123 19.17 25.07 21.35
CA LYS A 123 19.76 23.75 21.11
C LYS A 123 18.96 22.61 21.75
N ASN A 124 18.54 22.76 23.01
CA ASN A 124 17.76 21.74 23.71
C ASN A 124 16.40 21.51 23.05
N PHE A 125 15.70 22.57 22.61
CA PHE A 125 14.45 22.42 21.87
C PHE A 125 14.67 21.73 20.51
N ASN A 126 15.78 22.03 19.83
CA ASN A 126 16.10 21.36 18.57
C ASN A 126 16.33 19.85 18.76
N ILE A 127 17.06 19.45 19.80
CA ILE A 127 17.28 18.04 20.15
C ILE A 127 15.95 17.35 20.45
N LEU A 128 15.08 17.98 21.24
CA LEU A 128 13.74 17.44 21.53
C LEU A 128 12.92 17.23 20.25
N GLY A 129 12.94 18.19 19.32
CA GLY A 129 12.25 18.06 18.03
C GLY A 129 12.74 16.87 17.20
N ILE A 130 14.06 16.64 17.18
CA ILE A 130 14.67 15.48 16.49
C ILE A 130 14.24 14.16 17.15
N LEU A 131 14.19 14.10 18.49
CA LEU A 131 13.78 12.90 19.22
C LEU A 131 12.29 12.55 19.05
N LEU A 132 11.44 13.51 18.64
CA LEU A 132 10.03 13.24 18.35
C LEU A 132 9.84 12.42 17.06
N ILE A 133 10.77 12.49 16.11
CA ILE A 133 10.68 11.75 14.83
C ILE A 133 10.60 10.23 15.06
N PRO A 134 11.56 9.57 15.75
CA PRO A 134 11.45 8.14 16.00
C PRO A 134 10.24 7.78 16.87
N LEU A 135 9.81 8.67 17.76
CA LEU A 135 8.63 8.43 18.60
C LEU A 135 7.34 8.37 17.76
N ILE A 136 7.17 9.26 16.77
CA ILE A 136 6.05 9.22 15.82
C ILE A 136 6.05 7.94 15.00
N ILE A 137 7.23 7.51 14.55
CA ILE A 137 7.37 6.26 13.79
C ILE A 137 6.96 5.07 14.66
N LEU A 138 7.47 4.99 15.90
CA LEU A 138 7.12 3.94 16.85
C LEU A 138 5.63 3.94 17.20
N LEU A 139 5.02 5.12 17.36
CA LEU A 139 3.59 5.26 17.58
C LEU A 139 2.78 4.67 16.40
N ASN A 140 3.14 5.01 15.17
CA ASN A 140 2.47 4.48 13.98
C ASN A 140 2.66 2.97 13.81
N ILE A 141 3.84 2.43 14.14
CA ILE A 141 4.09 0.97 14.19
C ILE A 141 3.19 0.32 15.25
N PHE A 142 3.13 0.89 16.46
CA PHE A 142 2.26 0.39 17.53
C PHE A 142 0.79 0.41 17.11
N LEU A 143 0.33 1.46 16.42
CA LEU A 143 -1.02 1.54 15.88
C LEU A 143 -1.28 0.46 14.83
N ALA A 144 -0.35 0.23 13.91
CA ALA A 144 -0.45 -0.84 12.92
C ALA A 144 -0.55 -2.22 13.61
N ILE A 145 0.27 -2.49 14.62
CA ILE A 145 0.21 -3.73 15.42
C ILE A 145 -1.16 -3.88 16.12
N ARG A 146 -1.65 -2.81 16.75
CA ARG A 146 -2.97 -2.82 17.41
C ARG A 146 -4.10 -3.08 16.41
N LEU A 147 -4.04 -2.46 15.24
CA LEU A 147 -5.00 -2.66 14.16
C LEU A 147 -4.96 -4.11 13.65
N TYR A 148 -3.76 -4.68 13.51
CA TYR A 148 -3.59 -6.09 13.17
C TYR A 148 -4.30 -7.00 14.17
N PHE A 149 -3.96 -6.91 15.45
CA PHE A 149 -4.54 -7.80 16.46
C PHE A 149 -6.06 -7.64 16.62
N LYS A 150 -6.59 -6.43 16.46
CA LYS A 150 -8.02 -6.15 16.64
C LYS A 150 -8.85 -6.48 15.40
N TYR A 151 -8.37 -6.04 14.23
CA TYR A 151 -9.17 -6.00 13.01
C TYR A 151 -8.67 -6.92 11.89
N ASP A 152 -7.42 -7.36 11.89
CA ASP A 152 -6.87 -8.17 10.77
C ASP A 152 -6.58 -9.63 11.14
N LYS A 153 -6.25 -9.91 12.41
CA LYS A 153 -5.94 -11.26 12.88
C LYS A 153 -7.05 -12.23 12.51
N GLU A 154 -6.70 -13.22 11.70
CA GLU A 154 -7.64 -14.21 11.19
C GLU A 154 -8.22 -15.05 12.34
N LEU A 155 -9.52 -15.30 12.26
CA LEU A 155 -10.20 -16.20 13.18
C LEU A 155 -9.87 -17.64 12.78
N LYS A 156 -9.83 -18.54 13.77
CA LYS A 156 -9.74 -19.98 13.52
C LYS A 156 -11.12 -20.55 13.20
N PRO A 157 -11.22 -21.56 12.32
CA PRO A 157 -12.48 -22.27 12.12
C PRO A 157 -12.89 -23.00 13.41
N GLU A 158 -14.19 -23.16 13.63
CA GLU A 158 -14.71 -23.94 14.76
C GLU A 158 -14.41 -25.44 14.60
N VAL A 159 -14.41 -25.92 13.36
CA VAL A 159 -14.14 -27.31 13.01
C VAL A 159 -13.14 -27.34 11.86
N GLU A 160 -12.01 -27.98 12.08
CA GLU A 160 -11.08 -28.33 11.00
C GLU A 160 -11.53 -29.64 10.35
N MET A 161 -11.54 -29.66 9.02
CA MET A 161 -11.96 -30.81 8.24
C MET A 161 -11.18 -30.91 6.94
N ASP A 162 -10.70 -32.11 6.62
CA ASP A 162 -9.93 -32.35 5.40
C ASP A 162 -10.82 -32.39 4.16
N TYR A 163 -11.98 -33.03 4.27
CA TYR A 163 -12.92 -33.21 3.18
C TYR A 163 -14.34 -32.89 3.63
N TYR A 164 -15.07 -32.21 2.75
CA TYR A 164 -16.51 -31.99 2.89
C TYR A 164 -17.16 -32.49 1.61
N ARG A 165 -18.08 -33.46 1.72
CA ARG A 165 -18.51 -34.26 0.56
C ARG A 165 -19.78 -33.73 -0.10
N GLU A 166 -20.54 -32.94 0.62
CA GLU A 166 -21.79 -32.33 0.14
C GLU A 166 -21.58 -30.85 -0.18
N LEU A 167 -22.57 -30.20 -0.79
CA LEU A 167 -22.50 -28.76 -0.97
C LEU A 167 -22.62 -28.08 0.41
N PRO A 168 -21.62 -27.28 0.83
CA PRO A 168 -21.64 -26.64 2.15
C PRO A 168 -22.86 -25.75 2.39
N GLN A 169 -23.28 -25.03 1.35
CA GLN A 169 -24.39 -24.09 1.40
C GLN A 169 -24.99 -23.89 0.01
N ASP A 170 -26.29 -23.62 -0.04
CA ASP A 170 -27.01 -23.26 -1.28
C ASP A 170 -26.81 -21.78 -1.62
N ILE A 171 -25.59 -21.44 -2.07
CA ILE A 171 -25.23 -20.13 -2.62
C ILE A 171 -24.95 -20.25 -4.11
N THR A 172 -25.13 -19.19 -4.90
CA THR A 172 -24.81 -19.27 -6.33
C THR A 172 -23.29 -19.42 -6.55
N PRO A 173 -22.84 -20.06 -7.64
CA PRO A 173 -21.41 -20.23 -7.91
C PRO A 173 -20.63 -18.92 -7.99
N ALA A 174 -21.23 -17.84 -8.52
CA ALA A 174 -20.61 -16.52 -8.54
C ALA A 174 -20.43 -15.93 -7.14
N VAL A 175 -21.38 -16.16 -6.21
CA VAL A 175 -21.27 -15.77 -4.80
C VAL A 175 -20.17 -16.57 -4.11
N LEU A 176 -20.07 -17.87 -4.38
CA LEU A 176 -18.97 -18.72 -3.88
C LEU A 176 -17.60 -18.18 -4.33
N SER A 177 -17.45 -17.81 -5.60
CA SER A 177 -16.19 -17.29 -6.11
C SER A 177 -15.69 -16.09 -5.30
N LYS A 178 -16.61 -15.21 -4.87
CA LYS A 178 -16.28 -14.06 -4.04
C LYS A 178 -15.85 -14.42 -2.61
N LEU A 179 -16.31 -15.55 -2.06
CA LEU A 179 -15.81 -16.08 -0.79
C LEU A 179 -14.38 -16.64 -0.94
N MET A 180 -14.13 -17.34 -2.05
CA MET A 180 -12.92 -18.13 -2.25
C MET A 180 -11.75 -17.36 -2.90
N SER A 181 -12.03 -16.25 -3.58
CA SER A 181 -11.05 -15.48 -4.35
C SER A 181 -10.81 -14.08 -3.77
N ILE A 182 -9.54 -13.72 -3.59
CA ILE A 182 -9.11 -12.37 -3.19
C ILE A 182 -9.49 -11.33 -4.27
N GLN A 183 -9.43 -11.74 -5.55
CA GLN A 183 -9.76 -10.90 -6.71
C GLN A 183 -11.27 -10.74 -6.92
N GLY A 184 -12.09 -11.56 -6.25
CA GLY A 184 -13.55 -11.58 -6.41
C GLY A 184 -14.01 -12.40 -7.62
N VAL A 185 -15.13 -11.97 -8.22
CA VAL A 185 -15.81 -12.64 -9.32
C VAL A 185 -15.05 -12.42 -10.63
N GLY A 186 -14.77 -13.51 -11.35
CA GLY A 186 -14.07 -13.51 -12.63
C GLY A 186 -14.94 -14.00 -13.78
N THR A 187 -14.34 -14.07 -14.97
CA THR A 187 -15.04 -14.44 -16.21
C THR A 187 -15.54 -15.88 -16.22
N LYS A 188 -14.79 -16.79 -15.58
CA LYS A 188 -15.23 -18.18 -15.32
C LYS A 188 -16.56 -18.26 -14.58
N ASP A 189 -16.89 -17.25 -13.77
CA ASP A 189 -18.12 -17.24 -12.99
C ASP A 189 -19.35 -16.88 -13.84
N ILE A 190 -19.15 -16.26 -15.02
CA ILE A 190 -20.22 -16.14 -16.02
C ILE A 190 -20.60 -17.51 -16.53
N MET A 191 -19.60 -18.34 -16.89
CA MET A 191 -19.84 -19.72 -17.30
C MET A 191 -20.51 -20.52 -16.17
N ALA A 192 -19.99 -20.43 -14.94
CA ALA A 192 -20.58 -21.12 -13.80
C ALA A 192 -22.05 -20.72 -13.61
N THR A 193 -22.38 -19.44 -13.73
CA THR A 193 -23.77 -18.95 -13.61
C THR A 193 -24.65 -19.43 -14.76
N LEU A 194 -24.15 -19.43 -16.01
CA LEU A 194 -24.88 -19.99 -17.16
C LEU A 194 -25.17 -21.48 -16.97
N MET A 195 -24.19 -22.26 -16.50
CA MET A 195 -24.36 -23.68 -16.23
C MET A 195 -25.32 -23.92 -15.06
N ASP A 196 -25.31 -23.06 -14.03
CA ASP A 196 -26.28 -23.11 -12.93
C ASP A 196 -27.71 -22.80 -13.41
N LEU A 197 -27.87 -21.84 -14.32
CA LEU A 197 -29.15 -21.51 -14.94
C LEU A 197 -29.67 -22.64 -15.84
N VAL A 198 -28.78 -23.38 -16.51
CA VAL A 198 -29.13 -24.60 -17.25
C VAL A 198 -29.60 -25.69 -16.28
N ARG A 199 -28.88 -25.92 -15.18
CA ARG A 199 -29.26 -26.86 -14.11
C ARG A 199 -30.61 -26.50 -13.48
N LYS A 200 -30.89 -25.21 -13.28
CA LYS A 200 -32.17 -24.68 -12.76
C LYS A 200 -33.30 -24.69 -13.82
N LYS A 201 -33.04 -25.18 -15.04
CA LYS A 201 -34.00 -25.25 -16.16
C LYS A 201 -34.53 -23.90 -16.65
N TYR A 202 -33.74 -22.84 -16.50
CA TYR A 202 -34.01 -21.53 -17.10
C TYR A 202 -33.46 -21.41 -18.52
N LEU A 203 -32.31 -22.06 -18.73
CA LEU A 203 -31.63 -22.10 -20.02
C LEU A 203 -31.50 -23.56 -20.49
N LYS A 204 -31.45 -23.73 -21.81
CA LYS A 204 -31.01 -24.95 -22.48
C LYS A 204 -29.71 -24.65 -23.22
N ILE A 205 -28.77 -25.58 -23.18
CA ILE A 205 -27.55 -25.54 -24.00
C ILE A 205 -27.68 -26.48 -25.20
N GLU A 206 -27.24 -26.03 -26.36
CA GLU A 206 -27.14 -26.82 -27.59
C GLU A 206 -25.76 -26.65 -28.24
N GLU A 207 -25.19 -27.73 -28.76
CA GLU A 207 -23.95 -27.70 -29.54
C GLU A 207 -24.27 -27.37 -31.01
N ILE A 208 -23.67 -26.31 -31.54
CA ILE A 208 -23.72 -26.00 -32.98
C ILE A 208 -22.50 -26.66 -33.64
N GLN A 209 -22.76 -27.65 -34.49
CA GLN A 209 -21.70 -28.27 -35.31
C GLN A 209 -21.44 -27.43 -36.56
N ASP A 210 -20.44 -26.56 -36.51
CA ASP A 210 -19.83 -25.98 -37.70
C ASP A 210 -18.58 -26.79 -38.10
N ARG A 211 -18.36 -27.00 -39.41
CA ARG A 211 -17.41 -27.98 -40.00
C ARG A 211 -15.94 -27.80 -39.58
N LYS A 212 -15.59 -26.74 -38.84
CA LYS A 212 -14.21 -26.43 -38.39
C LYS A 212 -14.07 -26.13 -36.88
N LYS A 213 -15.12 -25.76 -36.14
CA LYS A 213 -15.06 -25.41 -34.70
C LYS A 213 -16.40 -25.66 -33.99
N LYS A 214 -16.34 -26.20 -32.77
CA LYS A 214 -17.50 -26.34 -31.88
C LYS A 214 -17.90 -24.98 -31.31
N ASP A 215 -19.18 -24.63 -31.43
CA ASP A 215 -19.79 -23.48 -30.75
C ASP A 215 -20.99 -23.96 -29.91
N TYR A 216 -21.38 -23.16 -28.91
CA TYR A 216 -22.47 -23.52 -28.00
C TYR A 216 -23.50 -22.39 -27.94
N LYS A 217 -24.77 -22.77 -27.97
CA LYS A 217 -25.93 -21.88 -27.95
C LYS A 217 -26.70 -22.06 -26.65
N PHE A 218 -26.98 -20.95 -25.97
CA PHE A 218 -27.87 -20.89 -24.81
C PHE A 218 -29.24 -20.40 -25.27
N ILE A 219 -30.29 -21.10 -24.87
CA ILE A 219 -31.67 -20.83 -25.27
C ILE A 219 -32.52 -20.65 -24.01
N LEU A 220 -33.27 -19.56 -23.93
CA LEU A 220 -34.23 -19.32 -22.87
C LEU A 220 -35.39 -20.31 -22.98
N ILE A 221 -35.69 -21.03 -21.91
CA ILE A 221 -36.80 -21.99 -21.83
C ILE A 221 -37.83 -21.63 -20.76
N GLU A 222 -37.45 -20.86 -19.75
CA GLU A 222 -38.35 -20.29 -18.72
C GLU A 222 -38.09 -18.79 -18.61
N SER A 223 -39.14 -17.99 -18.74
CA SER A 223 -39.05 -16.52 -18.71
C SER A 223 -39.44 -15.93 -17.35
N ASP A 224 -40.11 -16.69 -16.47
CA ASP A 224 -40.44 -16.25 -15.10
C ASP A 224 -39.22 -16.31 -14.18
N THR A 225 -38.54 -15.17 -14.07
CA THR A 225 -37.32 -15.02 -13.26
C THR A 225 -37.56 -14.75 -11.77
N LYS A 226 -38.78 -14.91 -11.23
CA LYS A 226 -39.08 -14.61 -9.80
C LYS A 226 -38.22 -15.38 -8.80
N ASN A 227 -37.84 -16.61 -9.12
CA ASN A 227 -37.03 -17.47 -8.24
C ASN A 227 -35.52 -17.28 -8.44
N LEU A 228 -35.10 -16.43 -9.38
CA LEU A 228 -33.70 -16.14 -9.64
C LEU A 228 -33.21 -14.99 -8.76
N LYS A 229 -31.93 -15.04 -8.40
CA LYS A 229 -31.27 -13.91 -7.76
C LYS A 229 -31.08 -12.78 -8.78
N GLU A 230 -31.00 -11.54 -8.28
CA GLU A 230 -30.89 -10.35 -9.13
C GLU A 230 -29.73 -10.40 -10.13
N HIS A 231 -28.59 -10.99 -9.74
CA HIS A 231 -27.44 -11.15 -10.62
C HIS A 231 -27.65 -12.21 -11.71
N GLU A 232 -28.47 -13.23 -11.45
CA GLU A 232 -28.81 -14.28 -12.41
C GLU A 232 -29.79 -13.75 -13.47
N SER A 233 -30.86 -13.09 -13.03
CA SER A 233 -31.82 -12.43 -13.94
C SER A 233 -31.15 -11.35 -14.78
N TYR A 234 -30.24 -10.58 -14.19
CA TYR A 234 -29.46 -9.58 -14.92
C TYR A 234 -28.52 -10.21 -15.96
N LEU A 235 -27.91 -11.38 -15.66
CA LEU A 235 -27.07 -12.07 -16.62
C LEU A 235 -27.87 -12.57 -17.83
N ILE A 236 -29.08 -13.10 -17.60
CA ILE A 236 -30.03 -13.46 -18.66
C ILE A 236 -30.36 -12.23 -19.51
N GLN A 237 -30.75 -11.12 -18.87
CA GLN A 237 -31.09 -9.88 -19.56
C GLN A 237 -29.93 -9.36 -20.41
N TRP A 238 -28.72 -9.35 -19.85
CA TRP A 238 -27.54 -8.87 -20.54
C TRP A 238 -27.17 -9.77 -21.73
N LEU A 239 -26.99 -11.08 -21.51
CA LEU A 239 -26.49 -11.97 -22.56
C LEU A 239 -27.55 -12.27 -23.63
N LEU A 240 -28.80 -12.52 -23.25
CA LEU A 240 -29.82 -12.91 -24.22
C LEU A 240 -30.43 -11.71 -24.95
N TYR A 241 -30.66 -10.57 -24.28
CA TYR A 241 -31.36 -9.44 -24.90
C TYR A 241 -30.42 -8.34 -25.40
N SER A 242 -29.25 -8.15 -24.77
CA SER A 242 -28.31 -7.10 -25.22
C SER A 242 -27.28 -7.60 -26.22
N ILE A 243 -27.03 -8.92 -26.27
CA ILE A 243 -26.07 -9.55 -27.18
C ILE A 243 -26.80 -10.49 -28.16
N GLY A 244 -27.66 -11.37 -27.63
CA GLY A 244 -28.46 -12.29 -28.43
C GLY A 244 -29.72 -11.67 -29.04
N ASP A 245 -30.64 -12.54 -29.44
CA ASP A 245 -31.92 -12.19 -30.12
C ASP A 245 -33.12 -12.09 -29.15
N GLY A 246 -32.88 -12.09 -27.84
CA GLY A 246 -33.90 -12.13 -26.79
C GLY A 246 -34.42 -13.54 -26.46
N ARG A 247 -34.11 -14.55 -27.28
CA ARG A 247 -34.45 -15.96 -27.04
C ARG A 247 -33.20 -16.82 -26.84
N SER A 248 -32.09 -16.47 -27.48
CA SER A 248 -30.88 -17.26 -27.50
C SER A 248 -29.62 -16.43 -27.74
N VAL A 249 -28.47 -16.96 -27.33
CA VAL A 249 -27.14 -16.38 -27.57
C VAL A 249 -26.09 -17.48 -27.71
N THR A 250 -25.13 -17.29 -28.60
CA THR A 250 -23.99 -18.18 -28.82
C THR A 250 -22.72 -17.66 -28.16
N LEU A 251 -21.75 -18.55 -27.88
CA LEU A 251 -20.45 -18.10 -27.36
C LEU A 251 -19.69 -17.24 -28.36
N LYS A 252 -19.86 -17.51 -29.67
CA LYS A 252 -19.32 -16.66 -30.72
C LYS A 252 -19.88 -15.25 -30.67
N GLU A 253 -21.20 -15.06 -30.52
CA GLU A 253 -21.81 -13.74 -30.39
C GLU A 253 -21.29 -12.98 -29.16
N ILE A 254 -21.17 -13.66 -28.02
CA ILE A 254 -20.58 -13.06 -26.79
C ILE A 254 -19.15 -12.60 -27.06
N LYS A 255 -18.33 -13.45 -27.70
CA LYS A 255 -16.94 -13.14 -28.05
C LYS A 255 -16.86 -11.92 -28.97
N ASP A 256 -17.65 -11.90 -30.03
CA ASP A 256 -17.62 -10.87 -31.06
C ASP A 256 -18.13 -9.53 -30.49
N TYR A 257 -19.15 -9.57 -29.63
CA TYR A 257 -19.64 -8.40 -28.89
C TYR A 257 -18.59 -7.83 -27.95
N ALA A 258 -17.85 -8.68 -27.23
CA ALA A 258 -16.81 -8.22 -26.31
C ALA A 258 -15.58 -7.62 -27.04
N LYS A 259 -15.25 -8.15 -28.23
CA LYS A 259 -14.08 -7.72 -29.01
C LYS A 259 -14.33 -6.50 -29.88
N SER A 260 -15.57 -6.27 -30.30
CA SER A 260 -15.91 -5.15 -31.16
C SER A 260 -15.72 -3.81 -30.44
N SER A 261 -14.98 -2.89 -31.05
CA SER A 261 -14.68 -1.56 -30.49
C SER A 261 -15.95 -0.76 -30.16
N ARG A 262 -17.04 -0.99 -30.89
CA ARG A 262 -18.34 -0.32 -30.68
C ARG A 262 -19.04 -0.79 -29.40
N THR A 263 -18.88 -2.06 -29.02
CA THR A 263 -19.65 -2.71 -27.95
C THR A 263 -18.81 -3.07 -26.73
N GLN A 264 -17.48 -3.06 -26.82
CA GLN A 264 -16.55 -3.36 -25.73
C GLN A 264 -16.85 -2.56 -24.44
N ARG A 265 -17.10 -1.25 -24.56
CA ARG A 265 -17.42 -0.40 -23.39
C ARG A 265 -18.72 -0.85 -22.70
N SER A 266 -19.74 -1.17 -23.49
CA SER A 266 -21.01 -1.72 -23.00
C SER A 266 -20.79 -3.07 -22.31
N PHE A 267 -19.97 -3.95 -22.91
CA PHE A 267 -19.64 -5.25 -22.34
C PHE A 267 -18.97 -5.13 -20.96
N VAL A 268 -17.94 -4.27 -20.83
CA VAL A 268 -17.27 -4.02 -19.55
C VAL A 268 -18.23 -3.39 -18.52
N HIS A 269 -19.07 -2.45 -18.95
CA HIS A 269 -20.06 -1.82 -18.06
C HIS A 269 -21.05 -2.85 -17.52
N ASN A 270 -21.63 -3.69 -18.38
CA ASN A 270 -22.57 -4.72 -17.97
C ASN A 270 -21.89 -5.81 -17.11
N TYR A 271 -20.65 -6.20 -17.42
CA TYR A 271 -19.86 -7.07 -16.55
C TYR A 271 -19.71 -6.50 -15.14
N ASN A 272 -19.32 -5.23 -15.03
CA ASN A 272 -19.13 -4.57 -13.73
C ASN A 272 -20.45 -4.46 -12.95
N ASN A 273 -21.57 -4.19 -13.64
CA ASN A 273 -22.90 -4.17 -13.03
C ASN A 273 -23.31 -5.56 -12.53
N TRP A 274 -23.08 -6.60 -13.33
CA TRP A 274 -23.32 -7.98 -12.92
C TRP A 274 -22.48 -8.35 -11.70
N ALA A 275 -21.17 -8.08 -11.72
CA ALA A 275 -20.27 -8.32 -10.60
C ALA A 275 -20.67 -7.53 -9.34
N LYS A 276 -21.18 -6.31 -9.50
CA LYS A 276 -21.74 -5.50 -8.41
C LYS A 276 -22.97 -6.16 -7.79
N LYS A 277 -23.89 -6.70 -8.60
CA LYS A 277 -25.08 -7.44 -8.13
C LYS A 277 -24.71 -8.74 -7.43
N VAL A 278 -23.74 -9.50 -7.94
CA VAL A 278 -23.15 -10.65 -7.21
C VAL A 278 -22.61 -10.18 -5.86
N GLY A 279 -21.94 -9.02 -5.85
CA GLY A 279 -21.43 -8.42 -4.63
C GLY A 279 -22.49 -7.96 -3.63
N GLN A 280 -23.67 -7.53 -4.09
CA GLN A 280 -24.80 -7.20 -3.23
C GLN A 280 -25.43 -8.46 -2.63
N GLU A 281 -25.61 -9.51 -3.43
CA GLU A 281 -26.07 -10.81 -2.93
C GLU A 281 -25.08 -11.39 -1.91
N PHE A 282 -23.78 -11.34 -2.20
CA PHE A 282 -22.72 -11.80 -1.29
C PHE A 282 -22.77 -11.12 0.09
N LYS A 283 -23.12 -9.84 0.15
CA LYS A 283 -23.21 -9.11 1.44
C LYS A 283 -24.31 -9.68 2.36
N LYS A 284 -25.36 -10.30 1.81
CA LYS A 284 -26.46 -10.87 2.61
C LYS A 284 -26.00 -12.01 3.52
N TYR A 285 -24.88 -12.66 3.20
CA TYR A 285 -24.35 -13.80 3.96
C TYR A 285 -23.39 -13.40 5.10
N ASN A 286 -23.02 -12.13 5.22
CA ASN A 286 -22.18 -11.61 6.31
C ASN A 286 -20.85 -12.37 6.52
N TYR A 287 -20.25 -12.93 5.47
CA TYR A 287 -18.97 -13.65 5.57
C TYR A 287 -17.78 -12.73 5.91
N PHE A 288 -17.88 -11.45 5.61
CA PHE A 288 -16.87 -10.44 5.93
C PHE A 288 -17.48 -9.39 6.85
N GLY A 289 -16.74 -8.99 7.89
CA GLY A 289 -17.17 -7.93 8.80
C GLY A 289 -17.19 -6.57 8.11
N GLU A 290 -17.90 -5.60 8.70
CA GLU A 290 -17.87 -4.23 8.20
C GLU A 290 -16.45 -3.66 8.35
N SER A 291 -15.70 -3.62 7.23
CA SER A 291 -14.27 -3.29 7.18
C SER A 291 -13.93 -1.84 7.52
N LYS A 292 -14.88 -1.06 8.05
CA LYS A 292 -14.73 0.39 8.22
C LYS A 292 -14.30 0.81 9.62
N GLU A 293 -14.46 -0.03 10.65
CA GLU A 293 -14.11 0.37 12.03
C GLU A 293 -12.60 0.55 12.22
N GLY A 294 -11.78 -0.30 11.60
CA GLY A 294 -10.33 -0.13 11.56
C GLY A 294 -9.92 1.17 10.87
N LEU A 295 -10.48 1.44 9.69
CA LEU A 295 -10.24 2.68 8.94
C LEU A 295 -10.71 3.93 9.70
N LYS A 296 -11.90 3.92 10.30
CA LYS A 296 -12.40 5.03 11.14
C LYS A 296 -11.46 5.30 12.31
N THR A 297 -10.99 4.23 12.96
CA THR A 297 -10.02 4.33 14.07
C THR A 297 -8.71 4.95 13.59
N ALA A 298 -8.15 4.46 12.48
CA ALA A 298 -6.92 4.97 11.90
C ALA A 298 -7.04 6.45 11.52
N VAL A 299 -8.08 6.82 10.76
CA VAL A 299 -8.34 8.20 10.35
C VAL A 299 -8.45 9.12 11.56
N LYS A 300 -9.21 8.75 12.59
CA LYS A 300 -9.33 9.54 13.83
C LYS A 300 -7.98 9.77 14.50
N VAL A 301 -7.13 8.74 14.59
CA VAL A 301 -5.82 8.85 15.21
C VAL A 301 -4.87 9.73 14.40
N ILE A 302 -4.84 9.59 13.07
CA ILE A 302 -4.02 10.44 12.20
C ILE A 302 -4.47 11.90 12.27
N PHE A 303 -5.78 12.19 12.36
CA PHE A 303 -6.25 13.56 12.57
C PHE A 303 -5.80 14.15 13.91
N MET A 304 -5.79 13.35 14.99
CA MET A 304 -5.27 13.79 16.29
C MET A 304 -3.75 14.03 16.23
N GLU A 305 -3.00 13.19 15.51
CA GLU A 305 -1.57 13.34 15.28
C GLU A 305 -1.24 14.63 14.51
N LEU A 306 -1.97 14.91 13.42
CA LEU A 306 -1.83 16.16 12.67
C LEU A 306 -2.19 17.38 13.53
N GLY A 307 -3.21 17.28 14.37
CA GLY A 307 -3.57 18.33 15.33
C GLY A 307 -2.46 18.59 16.35
N ALA A 308 -1.81 17.54 16.86
CA ALA A 308 -0.68 17.65 17.76
C ALA A 308 0.54 18.28 17.07
N ILE A 309 0.83 17.91 15.81
CA ILE A 309 1.92 18.51 15.03
C ILE A 309 1.64 19.99 14.75
N PHE A 310 0.39 20.35 14.44
CA PHE A 310 0.00 21.74 14.26
C PHE A 310 0.20 22.56 15.55
N LEU A 311 -0.18 22.01 16.71
CA LEU A 311 0.10 22.65 18.00
C LEU A 311 1.60 22.82 18.24
N LEU A 312 2.41 21.80 17.93
CA LEU A 312 3.87 21.87 18.03
C LEU A 312 4.47 22.92 17.11
N LEU A 313 3.92 23.11 15.91
CA LEU A 313 4.32 24.19 14.99
C LEU A 313 4.05 25.57 15.59
N VAL A 314 2.86 25.79 16.16
CA VAL A 314 2.49 27.05 16.82
C VAL A 314 3.42 27.34 18.00
N LEU A 315 3.69 26.34 18.84
CA LEU A 315 4.65 26.46 19.94
C LEU A 315 6.08 26.69 19.42
N GLY A 316 6.46 26.05 18.33
CA GLY A 316 7.74 26.23 17.65
C GLY A 316 7.99 27.68 17.24
N ILE A 317 6.97 28.33 16.66
CA ILE A 317 7.02 29.75 16.31
C ILE A 317 7.18 30.61 17.58
N LEU A 318 6.42 30.33 18.63
CA LEU A 318 6.47 31.07 19.91
C LEU A 318 7.86 31.00 20.56
N PHE A 319 8.50 29.84 20.51
CA PHE A 319 9.83 29.60 21.11
C PHE A 319 11.00 29.78 20.13
N ARG A 320 10.75 30.28 18.91
CA ARG A 320 11.76 30.49 17.85
C ARG A 320 12.58 29.25 17.48
N VAL A 321 11.94 28.08 17.48
CA VAL A 321 12.54 26.84 17.00
C VAL A 321 12.81 26.92 15.50
N GLN A 322 13.93 26.36 15.04
CA GLN A 322 14.33 26.42 13.63
C GLN A 322 13.36 25.60 12.74
N TRP A 323 12.91 26.21 11.64
CA TRP A 323 11.84 25.65 10.80
C TRP A 323 12.20 24.32 10.13
N PHE A 324 13.49 24.06 9.87
CA PHE A 324 13.94 22.85 9.20
C PHE A 324 13.65 21.57 10.01
N ILE A 325 13.41 21.67 11.31
CA ILE A 325 13.09 20.52 12.18
C ILE A 325 11.67 19.99 11.90
N PHE A 326 10.74 20.87 11.50
CA PHE A 326 9.36 20.47 11.24
C PHE A 326 9.22 19.70 9.92
N ILE A 327 10.12 19.90 8.95
CA ILE A 327 10.04 19.27 7.63
C ILE A 327 10.18 17.74 7.74
N PRO A 328 11.24 17.17 8.35
CA PRO A 328 11.36 15.73 8.57
C PRO A 328 10.24 15.16 9.44
N LEU A 329 9.78 15.92 10.45
CA LEU A 329 8.70 15.50 11.34
C LEU A 329 7.38 15.33 10.59
N LEU A 330 7.02 16.32 9.76
CA LEU A 330 5.83 16.26 8.90
C LEU A 330 5.94 15.14 7.87
N PHE A 331 7.13 14.95 7.28
CA PHE A 331 7.35 13.87 6.33
C PHE A 331 7.20 12.49 6.99
N ALA A 332 7.77 12.30 8.18
CA ALA A 332 7.64 11.07 8.95
C ALA A 332 6.17 10.78 9.25
N ALA A 333 5.46 11.72 9.88
CA ALA A 333 4.04 11.57 10.21
C ALA A 333 3.16 11.33 8.99
N GLY A 334 3.38 12.09 7.90
CA GLY A 334 2.65 11.95 6.66
C GLY A 334 2.86 10.59 6.01
N PHE A 335 4.11 10.14 5.90
CA PHE A 335 4.44 8.87 5.27
C PHE A 335 3.97 7.66 6.10
N THR A 336 4.27 7.62 7.40
CA THR A 336 3.85 6.49 8.25
C THR A 336 2.35 6.49 8.49
N GLY A 337 1.75 7.67 8.70
CA GLY A 337 0.31 7.79 8.87
C GLY A 337 -0.46 7.39 7.62
N PHE A 338 0.02 7.76 6.43
CA PHE A 338 -0.54 7.28 5.17
C PHE A 338 -0.45 5.76 5.05
N GLY A 339 0.69 5.16 5.40
CA GLY A 339 0.86 3.70 5.45
C GLY A 339 -0.18 3.01 6.34
N VAL A 340 -0.43 3.55 7.54
CA VAL A 340 -1.45 3.03 8.47
C VAL A 340 -2.87 3.15 7.90
N ILE A 341 -3.20 4.27 7.24
CA ILE A 341 -4.50 4.45 6.58
C ILE A 341 -4.69 3.45 5.45
N VAL A 342 -3.69 3.31 4.58
CA VAL A 342 -3.73 2.36 3.45
C VAL A 342 -3.86 0.94 3.98
N TYR A 343 -3.05 0.52 4.94
CA TYR A 343 -3.16 -0.79 5.57
C TYR A 343 -4.58 -1.01 6.14
N SER A 344 -5.10 -0.06 6.90
CA SER A 344 -6.44 -0.14 7.49
C SER A 344 -7.57 -0.23 6.48
N ALA A 345 -7.42 0.43 5.32
CA ALA A 345 -8.39 0.37 4.22
C ALA A 345 -8.37 -0.99 3.51
N LEU A 346 -7.23 -1.70 3.54
CA LEU A 346 -7.05 -3.01 2.91
C LEU A 346 -7.49 -4.18 3.80
N ILE A 347 -7.61 -3.97 5.11
CA ILE A 347 -8.07 -5.00 6.06
C ILE A 347 -9.47 -5.51 5.64
N ARG A 348 -9.58 -6.83 5.44
CA ARG A 348 -10.83 -7.52 5.12
C ARG A 348 -11.00 -8.73 6.01
N LYS A 349 -11.49 -8.50 7.24
CA LYS A 349 -11.71 -9.56 8.22
C LYS A 349 -12.89 -10.45 7.84
N LYS A 350 -12.67 -11.76 7.77
CA LYS A 350 -13.76 -12.75 7.71
C LYS A 350 -14.44 -12.83 9.09
N THR A 351 -15.76 -12.92 9.10
CA THR A 351 -16.52 -13.24 10.33
C THR A 351 -16.34 -14.71 10.67
N GLN A 352 -16.78 -15.15 11.86
CA GLN A 352 -16.73 -16.57 12.22
C GLN A 352 -17.50 -17.44 11.21
N ALA A 353 -18.69 -16.99 10.79
CA ALA A 353 -19.46 -17.62 9.72
C ALA A 353 -18.67 -17.68 8.40
N GLY A 354 -17.99 -16.60 8.02
CA GLY A 354 -17.16 -16.58 6.82
C GLY A 354 -15.96 -17.52 6.85
N VAL A 355 -15.27 -17.64 8.00
CA VAL A 355 -14.16 -18.59 8.16
C VAL A 355 -14.66 -20.04 8.11
N ASN A 356 -15.77 -20.34 8.79
CA ASN A 356 -16.38 -21.67 8.78
C ASN A 356 -16.80 -22.08 7.35
N GLU A 357 -17.51 -21.21 6.64
CA GLU A 357 -17.92 -21.51 5.26
C GLU A 357 -16.73 -21.58 4.30
N TYR A 358 -15.74 -20.70 4.41
CA TYR A 358 -14.51 -20.79 3.62
C TYR A 358 -13.80 -22.14 3.85
N THR A 359 -13.78 -22.62 5.09
CA THR A 359 -13.17 -23.91 5.46
C THR A 359 -13.93 -25.08 4.84
N LYS A 360 -15.27 -25.10 4.94
CA LYS A 360 -16.09 -26.14 4.29
C LYS A 360 -15.94 -26.13 2.77
N TRP A 361 -15.97 -24.97 2.12
CA TRP A 361 -15.77 -24.87 0.66
C TRP A 361 -14.36 -25.26 0.22
N SER A 362 -13.35 -24.98 1.05
CA SER A 362 -11.97 -25.46 0.83
C SER A 362 -11.88 -26.98 0.94
N ALA A 363 -12.54 -27.58 1.93
CA ALA A 363 -12.63 -29.01 2.10
C ALA A 363 -13.44 -29.69 0.96
N PHE A 364 -14.50 -29.04 0.49
CA PHE A 364 -15.26 -29.47 -0.68
C PHE A 364 -14.42 -29.42 -1.97
N LYS A 365 -13.64 -28.35 -2.16
CA LYS A 365 -12.68 -28.27 -3.27
C LYS A 365 -11.65 -29.41 -3.22
N ARG A 366 -11.12 -29.76 -2.04
CA ARG A 366 -10.22 -30.92 -1.87
C ARG A 366 -10.92 -32.23 -2.20
N PHE A 367 -12.17 -32.39 -1.76
CA PHE A 367 -12.99 -33.55 -2.09
C PHE A 367 -13.15 -33.71 -3.61
N LEU A 368 -13.55 -32.65 -4.32
CA LEU A 368 -13.66 -32.65 -5.80
C LEU A 368 -12.33 -33.01 -6.49
N LEU A 369 -11.19 -32.69 -5.90
CA LEU A 369 -9.89 -33.04 -6.45
C LEU A 369 -9.48 -34.48 -6.15
N HIS A 370 -9.93 -35.08 -5.04
CA HIS A 370 -9.40 -36.35 -4.53
C HIS A 370 -10.40 -37.51 -4.54
N PHE A 371 -11.66 -37.29 -4.89
CA PHE A 371 -12.72 -38.32 -4.86
C PHE A 371 -12.34 -39.62 -5.59
N SER A 372 -11.58 -39.54 -6.69
CA SER A 372 -11.14 -40.72 -7.47
C SER A 372 -10.24 -41.69 -6.68
N ASN A 373 -9.63 -41.23 -5.59
CA ASN A 373 -8.68 -42.01 -4.79
C ASN A 373 -9.30 -42.56 -3.50
N MET A 374 -10.59 -42.28 -3.27
CA MET A 374 -11.30 -42.73 -2.07
C MET A 374 -11.83 -44.14 -2.32
N LYS A 375 -11.31 -45.13 -1.58
CA LYS A 375 -11.58 -46.57 -1.79
C LYS A 375 -13.06 -46.96 -1.63
N ASP A 376 -13.81 -46.23 -0.81
CA ASP A 376 -15.19 -46.59 -0.42
C ASP A 376 -16.23 -45.59 -0.93
N TYR A 377 -16.00 -44.97 -2.10
CA TYR A 377 -16.91 -43.96 -2.63
C TYR A 377 -17.82 -44.49 -3.73
N GLU A 378 -19.09 -44.68 -3.40
CA GLU A 378 -20.16 -44.77 -4.38
C GLU A 378 -20.31 -43.43 -5.10
N ILE A 379 -20.26 -43.45 -6.42
CA ILE A 379 -20.39 -42.24 -7.23
C ILE A 379 -21.82 -41.71 -7.04
N PRO A 380 -21.99 -40.44 -6.63
CA PRO A 380 -23.29 -39.80 -6.60
C PRO A 380 -23.98 -39.94 -7.94
N SER A 381 -25.30 -39.86 -7.92
CA SER A 381 -26.07 -39.79 -9.15
C SER A 381 -25.50 -38.72 -10.08
N ILE A 382 -25.63 -38.96 -11.39
CA ILE A 382 -25.12 -38.06 -12.43
C ILE A 382 -25.57 -36.61 -12.23
N VAL A 383 -26.78 -36.43 -11.69
CA VAL A 383 -27.41 -35.14 -11.35
C VAL A 383 -26.63 -34.38 -10.26
N VAL A 384 -26.10 -35.10 -9.26
CA VAL A 384 -25.30 -34.48 -8.18
C VAL A 384 -23.94 -34.03 -8.73
N TRP A 385 -23.32 -34.82 -9.61
CA TRP A 385 -22.08 -34.44 -10.26
C TRP A 385 -22.21 -33.27 -11.20
N GLU A 386 -23.33 -33.18 -11.93
CA GLU A 386 -23.69 -31.96 -12.64
C GLU A 386 -23.65 -30.79 -11.65
N HIS A 387 -24.42 -30.85 -10.57
CA HIS A 387 -24.45 -29.78 -9.58
C HIS A 387 -23.04 -29.41 -9.05
N TYR A 388 -22.17 -30.38 -8.77
CA TYR A 388 -20.81 -30.14 -8.29
C TYR A 388 -19.90 -29.49 -9.34
N LEU A 389 -20.06 -29.84 -10.62
CA LEU A 389 -19.27 -29.26 -11.71
C LEU A 389 -19.50 -27.76 -11.87
N VAL A 390 -20.72 -27.28 -11.62
CA VAL A 390 -21.03 -25.85 -11.63
C VAL A 390 -20.12 -25.09 -10.64
N TYR A 391 -20.00 -25.60 -9.42
CA TYR A 391 -19.13 -25.00 -8.39
C TYR A 391 -17.65 -25.25 -8.65
N ALA A 392 -17.30 -26.38 -9.26
CA ALA A 392 -15.92 -26.68 -9.67
C ALA A 392 -15.36 -25.62 -10.62
N ILE A 393 -16.22 -24.99 -11.45
CA ILE A 393 -15.84 -23.86 -12.32
C ILE A 393 -15.40 -22.67 -11.47
N SER A 394 -16.26 -22.21 -10.56
CA SER A 394 -15.95 -21.08 -9.68
C SER A 394 -14.75 -21.35 -8.78
N LEU A 395 -14.59 -22.59 -8.30
CA LEU A 395 -13.42 -23.05 -7.53
C LEU A 395 -12.13 -23.18 -8.38
N GLY A 396 -12.24 -23.13 -9.71
CA GLY A 396 -11.13 -23.23 -10.65
C GLY A 396 -10.54 -24.63 -10.78
N VAL A 397 -11.35 -25.67 -10.57
CA VAL A 397 -10.92 -27.08 -10.62
C VAL A 397 -11.73 -27.94 -11.60
N ALA A 398 -12.68 -27.37 -12.33
CA ALA A 398 -13.58 -28.09 -13.24
C ALA A 398 -12.85 -29.04 -14.21
N GLU A 399 -11.79 -28.60 -14.88
CA GLU A 399 -11.04 -29.45 -15.83
C GLU A 399 -10.46 -30.71 -15.17
N LYS A 400 -9.91 -30.57 -13.95
CA LYS A 400 -9.36 -31.69 -13.17
C LYS A 400 -10.45 -32.64 -12.68
N VAL A 401 -11.63 -32.11 -12.34
CA VAL A 401 -12.78 -32.91 -11.92
C VAL A 401 -13.30 -33.73 -13.09
N ILE A 402 -13.43 -33.12 -14.27
CA ILE A 402 -13.92 -33.78 -15.48
C ILE A 402 -12.98 -34.87 -15.96
N SER A 403 -11.66 -34.64 -15.92
CA SER A 403 -10.68 -35.66 -16.31
C SER A 403 -10.76 -36.90 -15.42
N LYS A 404 -10.99 -36.71 -14.12
CA LYS A 404 -11.22 -37.81 -13.15
C LYS A 404 -12.57 -38.49 -13.38
N LEU A 405 -13.64 -37.73 -13.58
CA LEU A 405 -14.97 -38.27 -13.88
C LEU A 405 -14.97 -39.08 -15.18
N LYS A 406 -14.22 -38.65 -16.19
CA LYS A 406 -14.07 -39.39 -17.45
C LYS A 406 -13.58 -40.82 -17.22
N ILE A 407 -12.51 -40.97 -16.44
CA ILE A 407 -11.91 -42.29 -16.13
C ILE A 407 -12.94 -43.18 -15.45
N ILE A 408 -13.68 -42.62 -14.50
CA ILE A 408 -14.63 -43.37 -13.67
C ILE A 408 -15.86 -43.77 -14.49
N LEU A 409 -16.44 -42.84 -15.25
CA LEU A 409 -17.66 -43.08 -16.05
C LEU A 409 -17.40 -44.00 -17.25
N SER A 410 -16.19 -43.99 -17.82
CA SER A 410 -15.80 -44.96 -18.87
C SER A 410 -15.76 -46.42 -18.38
N ASN A 411 -15.69 -46.64 -17.06
CA ASN A 411 -15.61 -47.98 -16.49
C ASN A 411 -16.98 -48.55 -16.04
N GLN A 412 -18.08 -47.78 -16.14
CA GLN A 412 -19.35 -48.13 -15.48
C GLN A 412 -20.59 -48.24 -16.39
N ASP A 413 -20.44 -48.25 -17.72
CA ASP A 413 -21.56 -48.39 -18.69
C ASP A 413 -22.82 -47.58 -18.34
N MET A 414 -22.63 -46.38 -17.77
CA MET A 414 -23.72 -45.53 -17.30
C MET A 414 -24.25 -44.69 -18.48
N SER A 415 -25.54 -44.82 -18.80
CA SER A 415 -26.17 -43.97 -19.81
C SER A 415 -26.23 -42.52 -19.36
N LEU A 416 -25.55 -41.64 -20.10
CA LEU A 416 -25.56 -40.19 -19.90
C LEU A 416 -26.77 -39.50 -20.55
N SER A 417 -27.72 -40.26 -21.10
CA SER A 417 -28.88 -39.74 -21.85
C SER A 417 -29.78 -38.81 -21.03
N ASN A 418 -29.81 -38.99 -19.70
CA ASN A 418 -30.62 -38.19 -18.78
C ASN A 418 -29.86 -37.01 -18.15
N SER A 419 -28.61 -36.77 -18.56
CA SER A 419 -27.79 -35.67 -18.04
C SER A 419 -28.02 -34.38 -18.83
N THR A 420 -28.08 -33.26 -18.12
CA THR A 420 -28.42 -31.94 -18.67
C THR A 420 -27.31 -31.37 -19.56
N TYR A 421 -26.05 -31.57 -19.18
CA TYR A 421 -24.88 -31.11 -19.94
C TYR A 421 -23.70 -32.07 -19.98
N LEU A 422 -23.64 -33.09 -19.12
CA LEU A 422 -22.62 -34.13 -19.26
C LEU A 422 -22.75 -34.87 -20.59
N PHE A 423 -23.98 -35.00 -21.12
CA PHE A 423 -24.27 -35.47 -22.47
C PHE A 423 -23.58 -34.61 -23.55
N PHE A 424 -23.69 -33.28 -23.48
CA PHE A 424 -23.04 -32.37 -24.43
C PHE A 424 -21.51 -32.26 -24.25
N MET A 425 -20.97 -32.84 -23.19
CA MET A 425 -19.53 -33.01 -22.97
C MET A 425 -19.02 -34.37 -23.46
N THR A 426 -19.89 -35.26 -23.95
CA THR A 426 -19.47 -36.51 -24.58
C THR A 426 -19.18 -36.33 -26.07
N ASP A 427 -18.06 -36.88 -26.52
CA ASP A 427 -17.75 -36.94 -27.95
C ASP A 427 -18.56 -38.04 -28.66
N ARG A 428 -18.43 -38.12 -29.99
CA ARG A 428 -19.13 -39.14 -30.81
C ARG A 428 -18.77 -40.59 -30.44
N SER A 429 -17.74 -40.80 -29.60
CA SER A 429 -17.34 -42.10 -29.08
C SER A 429 -17.85 -42.38 -27.66
N GLY A 430 -18.76 -41.52 -27.13
CA GLY A 430 -19.32 -41.65 -25.79
C GLY A 430 -18.36 -41.26 -24.68
N ARG A 431 -17.21 -40.64 -25.00
CA ARG A 431 -16.18 -40.27 -24.03
C ARG A 431 -16.35 -38.83 -23.58
N LEU A 432 -16.34 -38.61 -22.28
CA LEU A 432 -16.34 -37.25 -21.72
C LEU A 432 -15.10 -36.45 -22.14
N ASN A 433 -15.28 -35.18 -22.46
CA ASN A 433 -14.25 -34.24 -22.88
C ASN A 433 -14.49 -32.84 -22.27
N SER A 434 -13.42 -32.10 -21.98
CA SER A 434 -13.45 -30.72 -21.50
C SER A 434 -13.64 -29.69 -22.63
N SER A 435 -14.11 -30.09 -23.82
CA SER A 435 -14.22 -29.19 -24.99
C SER A 435 -15.13 -27.99 -24.76
N LEU A 436 -16.21 -28.15 -23.99
CA LEU A 436 -17.10 -27.04 -23.61
C LEU A 436 -16.34 -26.01 -22.78
N PHE A 437 -15.68 -26.45 -21.70
CA PHE A 437 -14.89 -25.59 -20.82
C PHE A 437 -13.78 -24.87 -21.57
N ASN A 438 -13.06 -25.60 -22.42
CA ASN A 438 -12.00 -25.03 -23.25
C ASN A 438 -12.52 -23.97 -24.25
N SER A 439 -13.70 -24.16 -24.83
CA SER A 439 -14.32 -23.16 -25.71
C SER A 439 -14.71 -21.90 -24.93
N PHE A 440 -15.29 -22.08 -23.75
CA PHE A 440 -15.65 -21.00 -22.85
C PHE A 440 -14.43 -20.19 -22.38
N ASP A 441 -13.41 -20.86 -21.85
CA ASP A 441 -12.18 -20.22 -21.38
C ASP A 441 -11.53 -19.44 -22.53
N LYS A 442 -11.44 -20.01 -23.74
CA LYS A 442 -10.93 -19.30 -24.92
C LYS A 442 -11.75 -18.06 -25.26
N VAL A 443 -13.08 -18.16 -25.25
CA VAL A 443 -13.98 -17.03 -25.56
C VAL A 443 -13.80 -15.92 -24.55
N PHE A 444 -13.92 -16.23 -23.26
CA PHE A 444 -13.90 -15.25 -22.19
C PHE A 444 -12.50 -14.69 -21.92
N SER A 445 -11.44 -15.49 -21.97
CA SER A 445 -10.07 -14.97 -21.92
C SER A 445 -9.81 -14.01 -23.08
N SER A 446 -10.29 -14.33 -24.29
CA SER A 446 -10.10 -13.46 -25.45
C SER A 446 -10.97 -12.19 -25.44
N ALA A 447 -12.16 -12.26 -24.84
CA ALA A 447 -13.09 -11.14 -24.67
C ALA A 447 -12.49 -10.09 -23.72
N PHE A 448 -11.84 -10.54 -22.64
CA PHE A 448 -11.28 -9.65 -21.63
C PHE A 448 -9.81 -9.26 -21.86
N ALA A 449 -9.07 -9.95 -22.74
CA ALA A 449 -7.70 -9.58 -23.11
C ALA A 449 -7.58 -8.14 -23.65
N ASN A 450 -8.60 -7.64 -24.37
CA ASN A 450 -8.63 -6.28 -24.93
C ASN A 450 -9.19 -5.23 -23.96
N THR A 451 -9.76 -5.65 -22.82
CA THR A 451 -10.38 -4.76 -21.82
C THR A 451 -9.42 -4.30 -20.72
N SER A 452 -8.18 -4.78 -20.74
CA SER A 452 -7.11 -4.49 -19.77
C SER A 452 -6.54 -3.06 -19.84
N THR A 453 -7.03 -2.21 -20.75
CA THR A 453 -6.73 -0.78 -20.72
C THR A 453 -7.85 -0.02 -19.99
N LYS A 454 -7.54 0.52 -18.80
CA LYS A 454 -8.24 1.60 -18.04
C LYS A 454 -8.99 1.27 -16.74
N SER A 455 -8.81 0.12 -16.09
CA SER A 455 -9.19 0.02 -14.66
C SER A 455 -8.21 -0.83 -13.87
N SER A 456 -7.71 -0.27 -12.77
CA SER A 456 -6.72 -0.80 -11.84
C SER A 456 -7.26 -1.96 -10.97
N THR A 457 -7.82 -2.97 -11.62
CA THR A 457 -8.20 -4.24 -10.99
C THR A 457 -7.62 -5.37 -11.84
N GLY A 458 -6.51 -5.94 -11.37
CA GLY A 458 -5.76 -6.97 -12.07
C GLY A 458 -6.61 -8.18 -12.43
N SER A 459 -6.93 -8.32 -13.72
CA SER A 459 -7.41 -9.56 -14.31
C SER A 459 -6.18 -10.37 -14.73
N GLY A 460 -5.81 -11.35 -13.90
CA GLY A 460 -4.68 -12.25 -14.16
C GLY A 460 -5.07 -13.32 -15.17
N GLY A 461 -4.23 -13.48 -16.20
CA GLY A 461 -4.30 -14.57 -17.17
C GLY A 461 -4.00 -15.92 -16.54
N GLY A 462 -4.59 -16.97 -17.10
CA GLY A 462 -4.38 -18.35 -16.68
C GLY A 462 -2.98 -18.86 -17.01
N PHE A 463 -2.43 -19.66 -16.10
CA PHE A 463 -1.22 -20.45 -16.32
C PHE A 463 -1.53 -21.59 -17.29
N SER A 464 -0.87 -21.60 -18.44
CA SER A 464 -0.71 -22.79 -19.26
C SER A 464 0.41 -23.63 -18.66
N SER A 465 0.10 -24.82 -18.17
CA SER A 465 1.09 -25.83 -17.78
C SER A 465 1.68 -26.46 -19.04
N GLY A 466 2.56 -25.72 -19.72
CA GLY A 466 3.42 -26.22 -20.78
C GLY A 466 4.86 -26.07 -20.33
N GLY A 467 5.46 -27.15 -19.84
CA GLY A 467 6.90 -27.20 -19.60
C GLY A 467 7.63 -27.03 -20.93
N GLY A 468 8.52 -26.04 -20.98
CA GLY A 468 9.46 -25.83 -22.07
C GLY A 468 10.79 -25.40 -21.47
N GLY A 469 11.76 -26.32 -21.46
CA GLY A 469 13.12 -26.02 -21.07
C GLY A 469 13.84 -25.16 -22.11
N GLY A 470 14.80 -24.36 -21.65
CA GLY A 470 15.79 -23.75 -22.52
C GLY A 470 16.34 -22.41 -22.01
N GLY A 471 17.64 -22.42 -21.69
CA GLY A 471 18.55 -21.33 -22.05
C GLY A 471 18.75 -20.21 -21.03
N GLY A 472 19.92 -20.20 -20.38
CA GLY A 472 20.38 -19.11 -19.52
C GLY A 472 20.96 -17.90 -20.26
N GLY A 473 21.44 -16.97 -19.43
CA GLY A 473 22.11 -15.71 -19.78
C GLY A 473 21.46 -14.56 -19.00
N GLY A 474 22.09 -13.82 -18.10
CA GLY A 474 23.50 -13.56 -17.90
C GLY A 474 23.76 -12.06 -18.00
N GLY A 475 23.72 -11.35 -16.86
CA GLY A 475 24.48 -10.13 -16.58
C GLY A 475 23.96 -8.79 -17.14
N GLY A 476 24.17 -7.73 -16.33
CA GLY A 476 24.24 -6.35 -16.84
C GLY A 476 23.62 -5.28 -15.96
N ALA A 477 24.27 -4.97 -14.83
CA ALA A 477 24.13 -3.67 -14.18
C ALA A 477 24.80 -2.59 -15.04
N GLY A 478 24.20 -1.41 -15.14
CA GLY A 478 24.78 -0.26 -15.84
C GLY A 478 24.08 1.02 -15.43
N ALA A 479 24.70 1.73 -14.50
CA ALA A 479 24.37 3.09 -14.11
C ALA A 479 24.76 4.09 -15.20
N PHE A 480 23.98 5.17 -15.30
CA PHE A 480 24.44 6.52 -15.60
C PHE A 480 23.66 7.50 -14.73
#